data_AF-A0A7C2VSB6-F1
#
_entry.id   AF-A0A7C2VSB6-F1
#
_cell.length_a   1.000
_cell.length_b   1.000
_cell.length_c   1.000
_cell.angle_alpha   90.00
_cell.angle_beta   90.00
_cell.angle_gamma   90.00
#
_symmetry.space_group_name_H-M   'P 1'
#
loop_
_entity.id
_entity.type
_entity.pdbx_description
1 polymer ?
#
loop_
_entity_poly.entity_id
_entity_poly.type
_entity_poly.pdbx_seq_one_letter_code
_entity_poly.pdbx_strand_id
1 'polypeptide(L)'
;MILYALLFYAVYSWLGVPPYHWYYAPVIVAFTLAAVLGLMSLRLPRFSGALLFPVLIPVLGLLNYLFQSGIPPTEMPIHTNWAQAIRYAEIGEWLRKNLPDTARIRLTGEIGTVSYYAERYLFDEFSCRHEQLPMLRYITANDRLFAKVLSFNYQWWEPGPPCGPYSHYLIMIPRASYTVPADGEILAHWVIHSRWVRDGHVLLVQNSRSTTVSAAGPSRRNEGLAGEHAESSGEKDAF
;
A
#
# COMPACT_ATOMS: atom_id res chain seq x y z
N MET A 1 -1.50 23.86 -17.16
CA MET A 1 -1.78 23.14 -15.89
C MET A 1 -2.79 22.04 -16.07
N ILE A 2 -4.00 22.32 -16.57
CA ILE A 2 -5.00 21.26 -16.87
C ILE A 2 -4.41 20.20 -17.81
N LEU A 3 -3.78 20.60 -18.92
CA LEU A 3 -3.10 19.66 -19.81
C LEU A 3 -2.02 18.82 -19.10
N TYR A 4 -1.26 19.43 -18.18
CA TYR A 4 -0.26 18.70 -17.40
C TYR A 4 -0.89 17.65 -16.50
N ALA A 5 -1.96 17.99 -15.76
CA ALA A 5 -2.68 17.01 -14.95
C ALA A 5 -3.29 15.88 -15.79
N LEU A 6 -3.89 16.21 -16.93
CA LEU A 6 -4.48 15.22 -17.84
C LEU A 6 -3.41 14.29 -18.41
N LEU A 7 -2.26 14.83 -18.84
CA LEU A 7 -1.14 14.03 -19.32
C LEU A 7 -0.53 13.18 -18.20
N PHE A 8 -0.34 13.74 -17.01
CA PHE A 8 0.17 13.02 -15.84
C PHE A 8 -0.74 11.83 -15.50
N TYR A 9 -2.04 12.06 -15.41
CA TYR A 9 -3.03 11.01 -15.18
C TYR A 9 -3.05 9.95 -16.30
N ALA A 10 -3.00 10.37 -17.56
CA ALA A 10 -2.97 9.47 -18.70
C ALA A 10 -1.73 8.56 -18.69
N VAL A 11 -0.55 9.12 -18.39
CA VAL A 11 0.72 8.35 -18.27
C VAL A 11 0.65 7.37 -17.11
N TYR A 12 0.16 7.78 -15.94
CA TYR A 12 0.02 6.87 -14.79
C TYR A 12 -1.00 5.75 -15.04
N SER A 13 -2.09 6.06 -15.74
CA SER A 13 -3.06 5.06 -16.18
C SER A 13 -2.43 4.09 -17.19
N TRP A 14 -1.63 4.60 -18.12
CA TRP A 14 -0.88 3.77 -19.07
C TRP A 14 0.13 2.84 -18.39
N LEU A 15 0.77 3.29 -17.31
CA LEU A 15 1.66 2.44 -16.50
C LEU A 15 0.90 1.37 -15.69
N GLY A 16 -0.42 1.47 -15.57
CA GLY A 16 -1.25 0.57 -14.78
C GLY A 16 -0.87 0.55 -13.29
N VAL A 17 -0.34 1.66 -12.76
CA VAL A 17 -0.01 1.72 -11.32
C VAL A 17 -1.25 2.15 -10.54
N PRO A 18 -1.44 1.64 -9.30
CA PRO A 18 -2.57 2.08 -8.51
C PRO A 18 -2.54 3.59 -8.26
N PRO A 19 -3.69 4.29 -8.27
CA PRO A 19 -3.75 5.74 -8.23
C PRO A 19 -3.57 6.28 -6.80
N TYR A 20 -2.41 6.03 -6.19
CA TYR A 20 -2.15 6.50 -4.83
C TYR A 20 -1.98 8.02 -4.77
N HIS A 21 -2.48 8.63 -3.69
CA HIS A 21 -2.50 10.09 -3.51
C HIS A 21 -1.11 10.75 -3.57
N TRP A 22 -0.06 10.05 -3.11
CA TRP A 22 1.31 10.55 -3.06
C TRP A 22 1.96 10.67 -4.44
N TYR A 23 1.44 10.01 -5.47
CA TYR A 23 1.86 10.24 -6.86
C TYR A 23 1.45 11.62 -7.39
N TYR A 24 0.42 12.24 -6.82
CA TYR A 24 -0.13 13.49 -7.33
C TYR A 24 0.47 14.73 -6.66
N ALA A 25 1.46 14.58 -5.77
CA ALA A 25 2.16 15.71 -5.14
C ALA A 25 2.73 16.72 -6.17
N PRO A 26 3.37 16.31 -7.28
CA PRO A 26 3.83 17.24 -8.32
C PRO A 26 2.69 18.02 -8.97
N VAL A 27 1.53 17.38 -9.17
CA VAL A 27 0.33 18.03 -9.72
C VAL A 27 -0.20 19.08 -8.75
N ILE A 28 -0.29 18.74 -7.46
CA ILE A 28 -0.69 19.68 -6.41
C ILE A 28 0.24 20.90 -6.41
N VAL A 29 1.56 20.69 -6.40
CA VAL A 29 2.55 21.78 -6.42
C VAL A 29 2.38 22.67 -7.65
N ALA A 30 2.24 22.09 -8.84
CA ALA A 30 2.07 22.84 -10.08
C ALA A 30 0.79 23.70 -10.07
N PHE A 31 -0.33 23.15 -9.58
CA PHE A 31 -1.58 23.89 -9.43
C PHE A 31 -1.48 24.98 -8.37
N THR A 32 -0.83 24.73 -7.24
CA THR A 32 -0.59 25.75 -6.21
C THR A 32 0.23 26.91 -6.77
N LEU A 33 1.32 26.64 -7.48
CA LEU A 33 2.14 27.68 -8.10
C LEU A 33 1.35 28.48 -9.14
N ALA A 34 0.59 27.81 -10.00
CA ALA A 34 -0.23 28.49 -10.99
C ALA A 34 -1.35 29.33 -10.37
N ALA A 35 -1.95 28.87 -9.27
CA ALA A 35 -2.95 29.63 -8.52
C ALA A 35 -2.33 30.91 -7.92
N VAL A 36 -1.13 30.82 -7.34
CA VAL A 36 -0.41 31.99 -6.81
C VAL A 36 -0.05 32.98 -7.92
N LEU A 37 0.51 32.51 -9.03
CA LEU A 37 0.85 33.36 -10.18
C LEU A 37 -0.40 33.99 -10.81
N GLY A 38 -1.49 33.23 -10.92
CA GLY A 38 -2.78 33.72 -11.37
C GLY A 38 -3.29 34.84 -10.46
N LEU A 39 -3.26 34.64 -9.15
CA LEU A 39 -3.66 35.65 -8.17
C LEU A 39 -2.80 36.93 -8.26
N MET A 40 -1.49 36.79 -8.46
CA MET A 40 -0.57 37.93 -8.68
C MET A 40 -0.85 38.67 -9.99
N SER A 41 -1.33 37.98 -11.02
CA SER A 41 -1.64 38.58 -12.32
C SER A 41 -2.94 39.39 -12.33
N LEU A 42 -3.84 39.13 -11.37
CA LEU A 42 -5.04 39.93 -11.22
C LEU A 42 -4.63 41.33 -10.77
N ARG A 43 -4.93 42.36 -11.59
CA ARG A 43 -4.73 43.78 -11.27
C ARG A 43 -5.76 44.25 -10.25
N LEU A 44 -5.76 43.60 -9.09
CA LEU A 44 -6.70 43.87 -8.03
C LEU A 44 -6.39 45.25 -7.44
N PRO A 45 -7.42 46.06 -7.13
CA PRO A 45 -7.22 47.33 -6.46
C PRO A 45 -6.46 47.09 -5.15
N ARG A 46 -5.57 48.02 -4.80
CA ARG A 46 -4.63 47.96 -3.65
C ARG A 46 -5.18 47.12 -2.49
N PHE A 47 -4.52 45.99 -2.23
CA PHE A 47 -4.67 45.10 -1.08
C PHE A 47 -6.02 45.19 -0.35
N SER A 48 -7.09 44.68 -0.97
CA SER A 48 -8.25 44.26 -0.17
C SER A 48 -7.79 43.10 0.72
N GLY A 49 -8.08 43.14 2.02
CA GLY A 49 -7.68 42.09 2.98
C GLY A 49 -8.11 40.67 2.56
N ALA A 50 -9.06 40.56 1.64
CA ALA A 50 -9.49 39.33 0.99
C ALA A 50 -8.35 38.56 0.28
N LEU A 51 -7.33 39.27 -0.22
CA LEU A 51 -6.18 38.66 -0.89
C LEU A 51 -5.20 37.96 0.05
N LEU A 52 -5.30 38.22 1.36
CA LEU A 52 -4.44 37.58 2.36
C LEU A 52 -4.95 36.18 2.73
N PHE A 53 -6.26 35.89 2.62
CA PHE A 53 -6.82 34.58 2.96
C PHE A 53 -6.16 33.38 2.28
N PRO A 54 -5.90 33.35 0.95
CA PRO A 54 -5.28 32.19 0.31
C PRO A 54 -3.85 31.91 0.79
N VAL A 55 -3.18 32.87 1.43
CA VAL A 55 -1.85 32.70 2.04
C VAL A 55 -1.98 32.41 3.54
N LEU A 56 -2.79 33.18 4.25
CA LEU A 56 -2.95 33.07 5.70
C LEU A 56 -3.59 31.75 6.12
N ILE A 57 -4.56 31.22 5.38
CA ILE A 57 -5.24 29.97 5.75
C ILE A 57 -4.24 28.79 5.74
N PRO A 58 -3.45 28.54 4.67
CA PRO A 58 -2.42 27.50 4.70
C PRO A 58 -1.36 27.71 5.78
N VAL A 59 -0.89 28.95 5.98
CA VAL A 59 0.15 29.26 6.98
C VAL A 59 -0.38 29.01 8.40
N LEU A 60 -1.56 29.53 8.73
CA LEU A 60 -2.17 29.31 10.04
C LEU A 60 -2.53 27.84 10.25
N GLY A 61 -2.97 27.14 9.21
CA GLY A 61 -3.22 25.70 9.24
C GLY A 61 -1.96 24.90 9.55
N LEU A 62 -0.84 25.22 8.88
CA LEU A 62 0.47 24.60 9.13
C LEU A 62 0.96 24.90 10.56
N LEU A 63 0.90 26.15 11.00
CA LEU A 63 1.29 26.54 12.35
C LEU A 63 0.46 25.80 13.40
N ASN A 64 -0.87 25.80 13.26
CA ASN A 64 -1.76 25.06 14.14
C ASN A 64 -1.44 23.56 14.17
N TYR A 65 -1.16 22.96 13.02
CA TYR A 65 -0.74 21.56 12.96
C TYR A 65 0.59 21.31 13.69
N LEU A 66 1.60 22.17 13.52
CA LEU A 66 2.89 22.07 14.20
C LEU A 66 2.73 22.26 15.72
N PHE A 67 1.88 23.18 16.15
CA PHE A 67 1.55 23.36 17.58
C PHE A 67 0.90 22.10 18.18
N GLN A 68 0.00 21.45 17.45
CA GLN A 68 -0.68 20.23 17.93
C GLN A 68 0.19 18.98 17.86
N SER A 69 1.10 18.90 16.88
CA SER A 69 1.87 17.67 16.57
C SER A 69 3.29 17.69 17.16
N GLY A 70 3.75 18.82 17.70
CA GLY A 70 5.13 19.01 18.14
C GLY A 70 6.10 19.29 16.99
N ILE A 71 7.35 19.63 17.36
CA ILE A 71 8.44 19.90 16.42
C ILE A 71 9.67 19.07 16.83
N PRO A 72 10.17 18.15 15.98
CA PRO A 72 9.60 17.77 14.68
C PRO A 72 8.28 16.99 14.84
N PRO A 73 7.35 17.08 13.87
CA PRO A 73 6.13 16.30 13.91
C PRO A 73 6.45 14.80 13.78
N THR A 74 5.76 13.96 14.54
CA THR A 74 5.91 12.50 14.51
C THR A 74 5.15 11.84 13.36
N GLU A 75 4.11 12.50 12.84
CA GLU A 75 3.26 12.05 11.75
C GLU A 75 2.91 13.23 10.84
N MET A 76 2.97 13.04 9.51
CA MET A 76 2.56 14.06 8.53
C MET A 76 1.08 14.43 8.66
N PRO A 77 0.64 15.62 8.24
CA PRO A 77 -0.77 16.02 8.38
C PRO A 77 -1.72 15.16 7.53
N ILE A 78 -1.21 14.63 6.41
CA ILE A 78 -1.92 13.75 5.47
C ILE A 78 -1.03 12.52 5.25
N HIS A 79 -1.51 11.34 5.65
CA HIS A 79 -0.86 10.05 5.44
C HIS A 79 -1.89 8.93 5.53
N THR A 80 -1.53 7.73 5.08
CA THR A 80 -2.36 6.51 5.20
C THR A 80 -1.77 5.47 6.14
N ASN A 81 -0.72 5.82 6.88
CA ASN A 81 -0.05 4.92 7.82
C ASN A 81 -0.91 4.62 9.05
N TRP A 82 -0.85 3.36 9.50
CA TRP A 82 -1.56 2.87 10.68
C TRP A 82 -0.72 2.90 11.96
N ALA A 83 0.59 3.14 11.84
CA ALA A 83 1.51 3.35 12.94
C ALA A 83 2.47 4.52 12.66
N GLN A 84 3.15 4.98 13.72
CA GLN A 84 4.28 5.89 13.59
C GLN A 84 5.50 5.19 12.95
N ALA A 85 6.34 5.96 12.24
CA ALA A 85 7.53 5.44 11.56
C ALA A 85 8.48 4.68 12.50
N ILE A 86 8.63 5.15 13.76
CA ILE A 86 9.47 4.48 14.76
C ILE A 86 8.97 3.06 15.08
N ARG A 87 7.65 2.85 15.12
CA ARG A 87 7.07 1.52 15.36
C ARG A 87 7.35 0.57 14.20
N TYR A 88 7.27 1.06 12.97
CA TYR A 88 7.62 0.26 11.79
C TYR A 88 9.12 -0.09 11.76
N ALA A 89 9.98 0.82 12.22
CA ALA A 89 11.40 0.55 12.38
C ALA A 89 11.65 -0.55 13.43
N GLU A 90 11.02 -0.45 14.61
CA GLU A 90 11.09 -1.46 15.67
C GLU A 90 10.67 -2.85 15.17
N ILE A 91 9.56 -2.93 14.42
CA ILE A 91 9.08 -4.17 13.81
C ILE A 91 10.11 -4.70 12.80
N GLY A 92 10.60 -3.86 11.89
CA GLY A 92 11.62 -4.26 10.92
C GLY A 92 12.88 -4.80 11.58
N GLU A 93 13.44 -4.09 12.56
CA GLU A 93 14.61 -4.57 13.29
C GLU A 93 14.37 -5.89 14.02
N TRP A 94 13.17 -6.09 14.57
CA TRP A 94 12.80 -7.35 15.19
C TRP A 94 12.79 -8.48 14.15
N LEU A 95 12.21 -8.27 12.97
CA LEU A 95 12.21 -9.27 11.89
C LEU A 95 13.65 -9.63 11.49
N ARG A 96 14.52 -8.63 11.34
CA ARG A 96 15.95 -8.84 11.02
C ARG A 96 16.65 -9.71 12.06
N LYS A 97 16.39 -9.47 13.35
CA LYS A 97 17.05 -10.19 14.45
C LYS A 97 16.52 -11.61 14.67
N ASN A 98 15.24 -11.86 14.35
CA ASN A 98 14.55 -13.08 14.78
C ASN A 98 14.16 -14.02 13.63
N LEU A 99 14.20 -13.58 12.37
CA LEU A 99 13.87 -14.40 11.21
C LEU A 99 15.10 -14.67 10.33
N PRO A 100 15.20 -15.85 9.70
CA PRO A 100 16.27 -16.16 8.77
C PRO A 100 16.25 -15.22 7.56
N ASP A 101 17.41 -14.99 6.93
CA ASP A 101 17.53 -14.13 5.74
C ASP A 101 16.67 -14.63 4.55
N THR A 102 16.36 -15.93 4.53
CA THR A 102 15.48 -16.56 3.53
C THR A 102 13.99 -16.39 3.81
N ALA A 103 13.60 -15.77 4.93
CA ALA A 103 12.21 -15.54 5.28
C ALA A 103 11.52 -14.68 4.21
N ARG A 104 10.46 -15.24 3.63
CA ARG A 104 9.54 -14.55 2.72
C ARG A 104 8.31 -14.14 3.51
N ILE A 105 8.11 -12.85 3.67
CA ILE A 105 7.11 -12.30 4.59
C ILE A 105 6.06 -11.54 3.77
N ARG A 106 4.80 -11.96 3.82
CA ARG A 106 3.71 -11.16 3.27
C ARG A 106 3.30 -10.10 4.27
N LEU A 107 3.21 -8.86 3.85
CA LEU A 107 2.88 -7.69 4.67
C LEU A 107 1.55 -7.09 4.20
N THR A 108 0.76 -6.60 5.15
CA THR A 108 -0.30 -5.61 4.87
C THR A 108 0.08 -4.27 5.49
N GLY A 109 0.00 -3.17 4.75
CA GLY A 109 0.28 -1.82 5.27
C GLY A 109 1.64 -1.25 4.84
N GLU A 110 2.40 -0.68 5.77
CA GLU A 110 3.61 0.11 5.46
C GLU A 110 4.83 -0.78 5.13
N ILE A 111 5.12 -0.99 3.84
CA ILE A 111 6.29 -1.77 3.41
C ILE A 111 7.60 -1.00 3.44
N GLY A 112 7.59 0.30 3.13
CA GLY A 112 8.83 1.06 2.92
C GLY A 112 9.72 1.04 4.15
N THR A 113 9.19 1.53 5.28
CA THR A 113 9.95 1.58 6.53
C THR A 113 10.28 0.18 7.06
N VAL A 114 9.32 -0.74 7.07
CA VAL A 114 9.54 -2.10 7.61
C VAL A 114 10.60 -2.85 6.80
N SER A 115 10.54 -2.80 5.47
CA SER A 115 11.51 -3.47 4.60
C SER A 115 12.92 -2.91 4.75
N TYR A 116 13.05 -1.58 4.90
CA TYR A 116 14.34 -0.92 5.13
C TYR A 116 15.03 -1.45 6.38
N TYR A 117 14.32 -1.55 7.51
CA TYR A 117 14.91 -2.03 8.77
C TYR A 117 14.97 -3.57 8.88
N ALA A 118 14.09 -4.28 8.18
CA ALA A 118 14.06 -5.74 8.19
C ALA A 118 15.21 -6.36 7.41
N GLU A 119 15.62 -5.75 6.29
CA GLU A 119 16.59 -6.37 5.37
C GLU A 119 16.15 -7.81 5.01
N ARG A 120 14.85 -7.98 4.72
CA ARG A 120 14.21 -9.23 4.33
C ARG A 120 13.38 -9.03 3.07
N TYR A 121 13.03 -10.13 2.41
CA TYR A 121 12.06 -10.11 1.32
C TYR A 121 10.64 -9.97 1.87
N LEU A 122 10.13 -8.73 1.85
CA LEU A 122 8.73 -8.43 2.12
C LEU A 122 7.92 -8.34 0.83
N PHE A 123 6.70 -8.86 0.88
CA PHE A 123 5.78 -8.95 -0.23
C PHE A 123 4.44 -8.31 0.12
N ASP A 124 3.94 -7.45 -0.75
CA ASP A 124 2.68 -6.74 -0.64
C ASP A 124 2.20 -6.30 -2.04
N GLU A 125 1.18 -5.47 -2.12
CA GLU A 125 0.66 -4.96 -3.38
C GLU A 125 1.63 -4.09 -4.18
N PHE A 126 2.67 -3.52 -3.57
CA PHE A 126 3.67 -2.67 -4.23
C PHE A 126 4.82 -3.47 -4.83
N SER A 127 5.24 -4.52 -4.12
CA SER A 127 6.34 -5.40 -4.51
C SER A 127 5.87 -6.60 -5.34
N CYS A 128 4.61 -7.00 -5.18
CA CYS A 128 3.97 -8.09 -5.91
C CYS A 128 2.67 -7.63 -6.57
N ARG A 129 2.69 -7.44 -7.89
CA ARG A 129 1.48 -7.01 -8.63
C ARG A 129 0.29 -7.97 -8.45
N HIS A 130 0.54 -9.27 -8.29
CA HIS A 130 -0.54 -10.25 -8.07
C HIS A 130 -1.35 -9.97 -6.80
N GLU A 131 -0.74 -9.39 -5.76
CA GLU A 131 -1.40 -9.09 -4.49
C GLU A 131 -2.42 -7.95 -4.59
N GLN A 132 -2.47 -7.21 -5.71
CA GLN A 132 -3.50 -6.19 -5.97
C GLN A 132 -4.87 -6.79 -6.30
N LEU A 133 -4.92 -8.03 -6.80
CA LEU A 133 -6.15 -8.67 -7.30
C LEU A 133 -7.31 -8.69 -6.28
N PRO A 134 -7.12 -9.09 -5.02
CA PRO A 134 -8.21 -9.15 -4.05
C PRO A 134 -8.83 -7.77 -3.79
N MET A 135 -8.00 -6.73 -3.69
CA MET A 135 -8.45 -5.35 -3.51
C MET A 135 -9.24 -4.87 -4.73
N LEU A 136 -8.72 -5.10 -5.94
CA LEU A 136 -9.40 -4.68 -7.18
C LEU A 136 -10.77 -5.35 -7.30
N ARG A 137 -10.85 -6.67 -7.09
CA ARG A 137 -12.11 -7.43 -7.10
C ARG A 137 -13.09 -6.93 -6.04
N TYR A 138 -12.60 -6.61 -4.84
CA TYR A 138 -13.44 -6.07 -3.78
C TYR A 138 -14.03 -4.70 -4.17
N ILE A 139 -13.21 -3.77 -4.65
CA ILE A 139 -13.70 -2.43 -5.01
C ILE A 139 -14.67 -2.50 -6.19
N THR A 140 -14.34 -3.25 -7.24
CA THR A 140 -15.20 -3.34 -8.45
C THR A 140 -16.55 -3.99 -8.14
N ALA A 141 -16.60 -4.93 -7.21
CA ALA A 141 -17.85 -5.56 -6.77
C ALA A 141 -18.73 -4.65 -5.89
N ASN A 142 -18.15 -3.70 -5.14
CA ASN A 142 -18.87 -2.93 -4.12
C ASN A 142 -19.17 -1.48 -4.51
N ASP A 143 -18.43 -0.87 -5.44
CA ASP A 143 -18.65 0.51 -5.87
C ASP A 143 -18.63 0.64 -7.40
N ARG A 144 -19.81 0.81 -8.01
CA ARG A 144 -19.96 0.93 -9.47
C ARG A 144 -19.34 2.20 -10.04
N LEU A 145 -19.32 3.31 -9.29
CA LEU A 145 -18.73 4.56 -9.77
C LEU A 145 -17.21 4.42 -9.76
N PHE A 146 -16.67 3.94 -8.64
CA PHE A 146 -15.23 3.73 -8.51
C PHE A 146 -14.73 2.65 -9.45
N ALA A 147 -15.51 1.59 -9.69
CA ALA A 147 -15.22 0.56 -10.69
C ALA A 147 -14.99 1.14 -12.08
N LYS A 148 -15.81 2.11 -12.51
CA LYS A 148 -15.63 2.76 -13.83
C LYS A 148 -14.38 3.62 -13.92
N VAL A 149 -14.03 4.32 -12.84
CA VAL A 149 -12.79 5.11 -12.80
C VAL A 149 -11.57 4.19 -12.80
N LEU A 150 -11.62 3.13 -11.99
CA LEU A 150 -10.57 2.12 -11.92
C LEU A 150 -10.41 1.36 -13.23
N SER A 151 -11.49 1.00 -13.93
CA SER A 151 -11.39 0.30 -15.20
C SER A 151 -10.66 1.12 -16.27
N PHE A 152 -10.81 2.46 -16.25
CA PHE A 152 -10.01 3.33 -17.10
C PHE A 152 -8.53 3.36 -16.67
N ASN A 153 -8.27 3.43 -15.36
CA ASN A 153 -6.90 3.46 -14.83
C ASN A 153 -6.15 2.13 -15.07
N TYR A 154 -6.86 1.00 -15.01
CA TYR A 154 -6.30 -0.35 -15.16
C TYR A 154 -6.60 -0.98 -16.52
N GLN A 155 -7.01 -0.21 -17.53
CA GLN A 155 -7.38 -0.75 -18.85
C GLN A 155 -6.23 -1.52 -19.54
N TRP A 156 -4.97 -1.20 -19.19
CA TRP A 156 -3.76 -1.87 -19.70
C TRP A 156 -3.05 -2.71 -18.63
N TRP A 157 -3.67 -2.91 -17.48
CA TRP A 157 -3.07 -3.68 -16.40
C TRP A 157 -3.31 -5.16 -16.59
N GLU A 158 -2.26 -5.94 -16.35
CA GLU A 158 -2.33 -7.40 -16.31
C GLU A 158 -1.79 -7.89 -14.97
N PRO A 159 -2.43 -8.89 -14.36
CA PRO A 159 -1.91 -9.47 -13.12
C PRO A 159 -0.55 -10.11 -13.38
N GLY A 160 0.40 -9.83 -12.48
CA GLY A 160 1.68 -10.54 -12.48
C GLY A 160 1.50 -12.02 -12.06
N PRO A 161 2.53 -12.85 -12.29
CA PRO A 161 2.54 -14.21 -11.75
C PRO A 161 2.44 -14.17 -10.22
N PRO A 162 1.89 -15.22 -9.57
CA PRO A 162 1.89 -15.32 -8.11
C PRO A 162 3.31 -15.23 -7.55
N CYS A 163 3.48 -14.50 -6.45
CA CYS A 163 4.81 -14.29 -5.84
C CYS A 163 5.30 -15.47 -4.98
N GLY A 164 4.68 -16.64 -5.13
CA GLY A 164 5.06 -17.88 -4.45
C GLY A 164 4.57 -17.96 -3.00
N PRO A 165 4.88 -19.07 -2.31
CA PRO A 165 4.45 -19.27 -0.93
C PRO A 165 5.18 -18.31 0.02
N TYR A 166 4.46 -17.85 1.03
CA TYR A 166 4.99 -17.04 2.12
C TYR A 166 5.25 -17.92 3.34
N SER A 167 6.42 -17.72 3.94
CA SER A 167 6.80 -18.39 5.20
C SER A 167 6.11 -17.76 6.41
N HIS A 168 5.87 -16.44 6.33
CA HIS A 168 5.31 -15.65 7.42
C HIS A 168 4.33 -14.61 6.86
N TYR A 169 3.39 -14.20 7.71
CA TYR A 169 2.44 -13.14 7.45
C TYR A 169 2.56 -12.08 8.54
N LEU A 170 2.90 -10.86 8.15
CA LEU A 170 2.86 -9.68 9.01
C LEU A 170 1.55 -8.94 8.75
N ILE A 171 0.57 -9.21 9.60
CA ILE A 171 -0.82 -8.79 9.43
C ILE A 171 -1.05 -7.56 10.30
N MET A 172 -1.28 -6.41 9.67
CA MET A 172 -1.71 -5.20 10.37
C MET A 172 -3.23 -5.11 10.42
N ILE A 173 -3.75 -4.80 11.60
CA ILE A 173 -5.17 -4.76 11.93
C ILE A 173 -5.45 -3.37 12.52
N PRO A 174 -6.16 -2.48 11.80
CA PRO A 174 -6.41 -1.12 12.25
C PRO A 174 -7.56 -0.99 13.27
N ARG A 175 -8.14 -2.09 13.75
CA ARG A 175 -9.26 -2.12 14.71
C ARG A 175 -8.96 -3.02 15.90
N ALA A 176 -9.57 -2.69 17.04
CA ALA A 176 -9.43 -3.42 18.30
C ALA A 176 -9.91 -4.88 18.25
N SER A 177 -10.73 -5.25 17.25
CA SER A 177 -11.27 -6.61 17.12
C SER A 177 -10.79 -7.26 15.83
N TYR A 178 -10.08 -8.38 15.96
CA TYR A 178 -9.64 -9.21 14.86
C TYR A 178 -9.77 -10.69 15.18
N THR A 179 -9.95 -11.48 14.13
CA THR A 179 -9.84 -12.93 14.17
C THR A 179 -8.50 -13.32 13.54
N VAL A 180 -7.66 -13.99 14.33
CA VAL A 180 -6.42 -14.61 13.84
C VAL A 180 -6.80 -15.80 12.95
N PRO A 181 -6.09 -16.05 11.83
CA PRO A 181 -6.25 -17.31 11.09
C PRO A 181 -6.08 -18.50 12.05
N ALA A 182 -7.02 -19.43 12.04
CA ALA A 182 -7.12 -20.51 13.04
C ALA A 182 -5.95 -21.50 13.02
N ASP A 183 -5.06 -21.42 12.04
CA ASP A 183 -4.03 -22.39 11.71
C ASP A 183 -2.58 -21.86 11.83
N GLY A 184 -2.35 -20.63 12.28
CA GLY A 184 -1.01 -20.05 12.37
C GLY A 184 -0.53 -19.79 13.81
N GLU A 185 0.75 -20.05 14.08
CA GLU A 185 1.40 -19.68 15.35
C GLU A 185 1.75 -18.18 15.34
N ILE A 186 1.31 -17.45 16.36
CA ILE A 186 1.66 -16.03 16.55
C ILE A 186 3.06 -15.97 17.16
N LEU A 187 4.04 -15.54 16.37
CA LEU A 187 5.43 -15.40 16.82
C LEU A 187 5.69 -14.08 17.53
N ALA A 188 4.98 -13.02 17.13
CA ALA A 188 5.14 -11.70 17.71
C ALA A 188 3.88 -10.85 17.54
N HIS A 189 3.69 -9.91 18.46
CA HIS A 189 2.56 -9.00 18.48
C HIS A 189 3.04 -7.60 18.90
N TRP A 190 2.62 -6.59 18.15
CA TRP A 190 2.83 -5.17 18.47
C TRP A 190 1.50 -4.43 18.54
N VAL A 191 1.42 -3.44 19.43
CA VAL A 191 0.35 -2.44 19.44
C VAL A 191 0.83 -1.23 18.64
N ILE A 192 -0.02 -0.76 17.74
CA ILE A 192 0.26 0.38 16.87
C ILE A 192 -0.77 1.48 17.07
N HIS A 193 -0.30 2.71 16.92
CA HIS A 193 -1.12 3.91 16.98
C HIS A 193 -0.70 4.89 15.89
N SER A 194 -1.69 5.60 15.35
CA SER A 194 -1.54 6.76 14.49
C SER A 194 -2.75 7.69 14.67
N ARG A 195 -2.73 8.84 13.99
CA ARG A 195 -3.89 9.75 13.93
C ARG A 195 -5.20 9.06 13.50
N TRP A 196 -5.10 8.04 12.65
CA TRP A 196 -6.25 7.34 12.07
C TRP A 196 -6.61 6.05 12.81
N VAL A 197 -5.65 5.49 13.54
CA VAL A 197 -5.75 4.19 14.21
C VAL A 197 -5.32 4.34 15.66
N ARG A 198 -6.27 4.30 16.60
CA ARG A 198 -5.94 4.47 18.02
C ARG A 198 -5.43 3.19 18.68
N ASP A 199 -6.13 2.07 18.42
CA ASP A 199 -5.90 0.78 19.06
C ASP A 199 -5.70 -0.30 17.98
N GLY A 200 -4.63 -0.15 17.19
CA GLY A 200 -4.29 -1.10 16.14
C GLY A 200 -3.32 -2.17 16.62
N HIS A 201 -3.28 -3.28 15.90
CA HIS A 201 -2.43 -4.42 16.20
C HIS A 201 -1.65 -4.85 14.97
N VAL A 202 -0.43 -5.34 15.19
CA VAL A 202 0.37 -6.01 14.16
C VAL A 202 0.74 -7.39 14.68
N LEU A 203 0.46 -8.42 13.89
CA LEU A 203 0.75 -9.80 14.24
C LEU A 203 1.71 -10.38 13.23
N LEU A 204 2.76 -11.04 13.72
CA LEU A 204 3.56 -11.93 12.92
C LEU A 204 3.06 -13.36 13.13
N VAL A 205 2.61 -13.98 12.04
CA VAL A 205 2.10 -15.35 12.04
C VAL A 205 2.99 -16.21 11.16
N GLN A 206 3.44 -17.35 11.69
CA GLN A 206 4.15 -18.34 10.90
C GLN A 206 3.15 -19.24 10.17
N ASN A 207 3.42 -19.50 8.89
CA ASN A 207 2.64 -20.48 8.15
C ASN A 207 2.96 -21.89 8.65
N SER A 208 2.01 -22.52 9.35
CA SER A 208 2.15 -23.88 9.91
C SER A 208 2.26 -24.97 8.82
N ARG A 209 2.03 -24.64 7.54
CA ARG A 209 2.14 -25.59 6.42
C ARG A 209 3.53 -25.68 5.78
N SER A 210 4.58 -25.20 6.45
CA SER A 210 5.96 -25.25 5.93
C SER A 210 6.81 -26.41 6.45
N THR A 211 6.23 -27.59 6.69
CA THR A 211 7.02 -28.83 6.81
C THR A 211 7.28 -29.40 5.42
N THR A 212 8.28 -28.86 4.71
CA THR A 212 8.99 -29.68 3.71
C THR A 212 10.20 -30.28 4.41
N VAL A 213 9.99 -31.45 5.01
CA VAL A 213 11.11 -32.29 5.47
C VAL A 213 11.80 -32.85 4.23
N SER A 214 13.04 -32.39 4.05
CA SER A 214 14.18 -32.88 3.25
C SER A 214 13.96 -33.97 2.19
N ALA A 215 14.50 -33.69 1.01
CA ALA A 215 14.85 -34.68 -0.01
C ALA A 215 15.78 -35.76 0.59
N ALA A 216 15.22 -36.93 0.86
CA ALA A 216 15.93 -38.19 0.89
C ALA A 216 15.00 -39.25 0.28
N GLY A 217 15.29 -39.68 -0.95
CA GLY A 217 14.76 -40.96 -1.46
C GLY A 217 15.33 -42.14 -0.65
N PRO A 218 14.85 -43.38 -0.80
CA PRO A 218 14.23 -44.01 -1.99
C PRO A 218 12.83 -44.60 -1.69
N SER A 219 11.95 -44.96 -2.63
CA SER A 219 12.03 -46.14 -3.50
C SER A 219 10.72 -46.27 -4.31
N ARG A 220 10.85 -46.78 -5.54
CA ARG A 220 9.82 -47.01 -6.56
C ARG A 220 8.66 -47.94 -6.14
N ARG A 221 7.47 -47.69 -6.73
CA ARG A 221 6.63 -48.59 -7.58
C ARG A 221 5.37 -47.79 -7.99
N ASN A 222 5.17 -47.45 -9.28
CA ASN A 222 4.38 -48.19 -10.30
C ASN A 222 2.96 -48.53 -9.77
N GLU A 223 1.82 -48.19 -10.40
CA GLU A 223 1.39 -48.37 -11.80
C GLU A 223 0.13 -47.52 -12.16
N GLY A 224 0.00 -47.14 -13.46
CA GLY A 224 -1.25 -47.02 -14.27
C GLY A 224 -2.29 -45.93 -13.90
N LEU A 225 -3.02 -45.26 -14.80
CA LEU A 225 -3.37 -45.47 -16.21
C LEU A 225 -3.89 -44.13 -16.81
N ALA A 226 -3.50 -43.88 -18.07
CA ALA A 226 -4.19 -43.28 -19.22
C ALA A 226 -5.20 -42.09 -19.12
N GLY A 227 -4.95 -41.09 -19.98
CA GLY A 227 -5.93 -40.31 -20.77
C GLY A 227 -6.54 -39.11 -20.03
N GLU A 228 -6.78 -37.94 -20.61
CA GLU A 228 -6.92 -37.53 -22.01
C GLU A 228 -6.82 -35.98 -22.08
N HIS A 229 -6.56 -35.47 -23.27
CA HIS A 229 -6.49 -34.06 -23.64
C HIS A 229 -7.83 -33.30 -23.51
N ALA A 230 -7.78 -32.02 -23.11
CA ALA A 230 -8.60 -30.91 -23.63
C ALA A 230 -8.14 -29.60 -22.96
N GLU A 231 -7.37 -28.77 -23.66
CA GLU A 231 -7.83 -27.56 -24.35
C GLU A 231 -7.89 -26.30 -23.46
N SER A 232 -6.91 -25.45 -23.76
CA SER A 232 -6.83 -24.03 -23.48
C SER A 232 -8.06 -23.29 -24.03
N SER A 233 -8.76 -22.57 -23.17
CA SER A 233 -9.46 -21.34 -23.56
C SER A 233 -9.11 -20.24 -22.57
N GLY A 234 -8.35 -19.27 -23.07
CA GLY A 234 -8.07 -18.02 -22.37
C GLY A 234 -9.35 -17.18 -22.33
N GLU A 235 -9.99 -17.17 -21.18
CA GLU A 235 -11.06 -16.22 -20.88
C GLU A 235 -10.42 -14.93 -20.40
N LYS A 236 -10.33 -13.96 -21.32
CA LYS A 236 -10.03 -12.56 -21.03
C LYS A 236 -11.25 -11.93 -20.39
N ASP A 237 -11.44 -12.20 -19.11
CA ASP A 237 -12.33 -11.38 -18.29
C ASP A 237 -11.59 -10.08 -17.97
N ALA A 238 -11.93 -9.05 -18.74
CA ALA A 238 -11.71 -7.68 -18.33
C ALA A 238 -12.56 -7.42 -17.09
N PHE A 239 -11.93 -7.52 -15.91
CA PHE A 239 -12.37 -7.16 -14.56
C PHE A 239 -13.85 -7.35 -14.17
#